data_AF-D3PFP8-F1
#
_entry.id   AF-D3PFP8-F1
#
_cell.length_a   1.000
_cell.length_b   1.000
_cell.length_c   1.000
_cell.angle_alpha   90.00
_cell.angle_beta   90.00
_cell.angle_gamma   90.00
#
_symmetry.space_group_name_H-M   'P 1'
#
loop_
_entity.id
_entity.type
_entity.pdbx_description
1 polymer ?
#
loop_
_entity_poly.entity_id
_entity_poly.type
_entity_poly.pdbx_seq_one_letter_code
_entity_poly.pdbx_strand_id
1 'polypeptide(L)'
;MINRVLIIISFFLVVVNGQGNSTCENEMESCETNTFKCMNPEYYFKCKKSCGCESACTDTSIKCINNPNKCLDRDQRLECQRACGNCDRCEDLLEHIMCNQLKNLCNNGNVRYFCPATCRLCEKSCRDNLPYNRVCHNFKKSGFCDRKSIYNRFMKSACQKTCNLCK
;
A
#
# COMPACT_ATOMS: atom_id res chain seq x y z
N MET A 1 25.04 -59.56 17.63
CA MET A 1 23.72 -59.09 17.13
C MET A 1 23.32 -57.89 17.99
N ILE A 2 23.33 -56.67 17.42
CA ILE A 2 22.13 -55.84 17.13
C ILE A 2 21.53 -55.27 18.45
N ASN A 3 21.39 -53.98 18.73
CA ASN A 3 21.22 -52.83 17.85
C ASN A 3 21.61 -51.52 18.55
N ARG A 4 22.07 -50.56 17.75
CA ARG A 4 22.36 -49.17 18.13
C ARG A 4 21.03 -48.39 18.23
N VAL A 5 20.78 -47.71 19.34
CA VAL A 5 19.68 -46.74 19.45
C VAL A 5 20.26 -45.35 19.12
N LEU A 6 19.93 -44.85 17.93
CA LEU A 6 20.17 -43.47 17.52
C LEU A 6 18.94 -42.64 17.90
N ILE A 7 19.09 -41.72 18.84
CA ILE A 7 18.09 -40.71 19.17
C ILE A 7 18.26 -39.57 18.16
N ILE A 8 17.35 -39.49 17.19
CA ILE A 8 17.26 -38.35 16.27
C ILE A 8 16.31 -37.34 16.90
N ILE A 9 16.86 -36.31 17.54
CA ILE A 9 16.11 -35.13 17.98
C ILE A 9 15.87 -34.27 16.74
N SER A 10 14.69 -34.39 16.14
CA SER A 10 14.24 -33.50 15.07
C SER A 10 13.95 -32.12 15.64
N PHE A 11 14.88 -31.19 15.40
CA PHE A 11 14.64 -29.75 15.51
C PHE A 11 13.62 -29.34 14.45
N PHE A 12 12.35 -29.15 14.85
CA PHE A 12 11.41 -28.37 14.06
C PHE A 12 11.80 -26.89 14.19
N LEU A 13 12.64 -26.42 13.27
CA LEU A 13 12.74 -25.00 12.97
C LEU A 13 11.43 -24.59 12.31
N VAL A 14 10.49 -24.10 13.12
CA VAL A 14 9.38 -23.31 12.60
C VAL A 14 9.98 -21.99 12.13
N VAL A 15 10.36 -21.96 10.85
CA VAL A 15 10.59 -20.70 10.13
C VAL A 15 9.23 -20.03 10.01
N VAL A 16 8.90 -19.17 10.96
CA VAL A 16 7.78 -18.22 10.81
C VAL A 16 8.23 -17.22 9.76
N ASN A 17 7.94 -17.53 8.50
CA ASN A 17 8.02 -16.56 7.42
C ASN A 17 7.05 -15.41 7.79
N GLY A 18 7.62 -14.25 8.11
CA GLY A 18 6.87 -13.03 8.39
C GLY A 18 6.14 -12.56 7.14
N GLN A 19 4.94 -13.06 6.91
CA GLN A 19 3.92 -12.31 6.20
C GLN A 19 3.28 -11.37 7.21
N GLY A 20 3.50 -10.07 7.03
CA GLY A 20 2.85 -9.03 7.81
C GLY A 20 1.33 -9.16 7.62
N ASN A 21 0.69 -9.89 8.53
CA ASN A 21 -0.75 -10.06 8.54
C ASN A 21 -1.33 -8.74 9.06
N SER A 22 -1.65 -7.82 8.14
CA SER A 22 -2.42 -6.62 8.48
C SER A 22 -3.83 -7.06 8.84
N THR A 23 -4.05 -7.47 10.08
CA THR A 23 -5.37 -7.89 10.55
C THR A 23 -6.37 -6.75 10.37
N CYS A 24 -7.50 -7.07 9.77
CA CYS A 24 -8.60 -6.15 9.53
C CYS A 24 -9.40 -5.97 10.82
N GLU A 25 -8.83 -5.24 11.77
CA GLU A 25 -9.38 -5.01 13.09
C GLU A 25 -9.34 -3.53 13.47
N ASN A 26 -10.17 -3.15 14.43
CA ASN A 26 -10.11 -1.83 15.06
C ASN A 26 -9.11 -1.87 16.23
N GLU A 27 -8.26 -0.86 16.34
CA GLU A 27 -7.35 -0.66 17.47
C GLU A 27 -8.01 0.13 18.62
N MET A 28 -9.15 0.79 18.36
CA MET A 28 -9.94 1.51 19.37
C MET A 28 -11.41 1.07 19.37
N GLU A 29 -12.05 1.14 20.54
CA GLU A 29 -13.47 0.76 20.69
C GLU A 29 -14.43 1.82 20.13
N SER A 30 -14.02 3.09 20.08
CA SER A 30 -14.84 4.22 19.61
C SER A 30 -14.87 4.40 18.08
N CYS A 31 -14.60 3.33 17.34
CA CYS A 31 -14.65 3.36 15.88
C CYS A 31 -16.08 3.41 15.36
N GLU A 32 -16.32 4.33 14.43
CA GLU A 32 -17.60 4.60 13.79
C GLU A 32 -17.44 4.47 12.27
N THR A 33 -18.44 3.88 11.64
CA THR A 33 -18.56 3.79 10.18
C THR A 33 -18.97 5.15 9.63
N ASN A 34 -17.98 6.02 9.37
CA ASN A 34 -18.20 7.38 8.87
C ASN A 34 -17.22 7.71 7.75
N THR A 35 -17.74 8.05 6.57
CA THR A 35 -16.96 8.34 5.36
C THR A 35 -15.87 9.39 5.56
N PHE A 36 -16.16 10.50 6.24
CA PHE A 36 -15.20 11.59 6.40
C PHE A 36 -14.13 11.27 7.46
N LYS A 37 -14.51 10.57 8.53
CA LYS A 37 -13.53 10.04 9.50
C LYS A 37 -12.63 9.00 8.84
N CYS A 38 -13.20 8.04 8.12
CA CYS A 38 -12.46 6.97 7.45
C CYS A 38 -11.55 7.46 6.30
N MET A 39 -11.84 8.61 5.68
CA MET A 39 -10.94 9.25 4.72
C MET A 39 -9.72 9.92 5.41
N ASN A 40 -9.75 10.12 6.72
CA ASN A 40 -8.58 10.53 7.48
C ASN A 40 -7.66 9.32 7.70
N PRO A 41 -6.41 9.35 7.22
CA PRO A 41 -5.51 8.22 7.38
C PRO A 41 -5.28 7.78 8.82
N GLU A 42 -5.11 8.73 9.73
CA GLU A 42 -4.88 8.42 11.14
C GLU A 42 -6.05 7.67 11.76
N TYR A 43 -7.27 8.08 11.41
CA TYR A 43 -8.46 7.38 11.85
C TYR A 43 -8.57 6.00 11.20
N TYR A 44 -8.39 5.90 9.88
CA TYR A 44 -8.44 4.63 9.16
C TYR A 44 -7.51 3.59 9.76
N PHE A 45 -6.24 3.92 10.02
CA PHE A 45 -5.29 2.95 10.56
C PHE A 45 -5.66 2.44 11.96
N LYS A 46 -6.39 3.24 12.74
CA LYS A 46 -6.92 2.84 14.06
C LYS A 46 -8.28 2.15 13.98
N CYS A 47 -9.03 2.34 12.89
CA CYS A 47 -10.43 1.91 12.73
C CYS A 47 -10.67 1.14 11.43
N LYS A 48 -9.71 0.31 11.01
CA LYS A 48 -9.72 -0.32 9.69
C LYS A 48 -11.02 -1.10 9.45
N LYS A 49 -11.45 -1.89 10.44
CA LYS A 49 -12.65 -2.73 10.33
C LYS A 49 -13.93 -1.91 10.17
N SER A 50 -14.09 -0.83 10.94
CA SER A 50 -15.25 0.06 10.81
C SER A 50 -15.28 0.84 9.48
N CYS A 51 -14.12 1.03 8.86
CA CYS A 51 -13.96 1.75 7.61
C CYS A 51 -14.03 0.85 6.35
N GLY A 52 -13.75 -0.44 6.50
CA GLY A 52 -13.50 -1.39 5.41
C GLY A 52 -12.00 -1.67 5.27
N CYS A 53 -11.62 -2.95 5.24
CA CYS A 53 -10.22 -3.37 5.08
C CYS A 53 -10.03 -4.77 4.49
N GLU A 54 -10.98 -5.23 3.67
CA GLU A 54 -10.92 -6.56 3.03
C GLU A 54 -9.87 -6.66 1.91
N SER A 55 -9.18 -5.55 1.60
CA SER A 55 -8.12 -5.52 0.60
C SER A 55 -6.94 -6.41 1.00
N ALA A 56 -6.44 -7.20 0.05
CA ALA A 56 -5.24 -8.01 0.25
C ALA A 56 -3.95 -7.15 0.25
N CYS A 57 -4.06 -5.88 -0.18
CA CYS A 57 -2.94 -4.95 -0.25
C CYS A 57 -3.22 -3.68 0.56
N THR A 58 -2.80 -3.73 1.82
CA THR A 58 -2.87 -2.60 2.74
C THR A 58 -1.48 -2.23 3.24
N ASP A 59 -1.33 -0.99 3.69
CA ASP A 59 -0.14 -0.61 4.44
C ASP A 59 -0.33 -1.00 5.92
N THR A 60 0.78 -1.16 6.63
CA THR A 60 0.71 -1.47 8.07
C THR A 60 0.47 -0.21 8.92
N SER A 61 0.92 0.96 8.45
CA SER A 61 0.89 2.19 9.25
C SER A 61 0.72 3.47 8.43
N ILE A 62 0.24 4.53 9.11
CA ILE A 62 0.13 5.89 8.55
C ILE A 62 1.47 6.46 8.06
N LYS A 63 2.60 5.95 8.57
CA LYS A 63 3.94 6.40 8.14
C LYS A 63 4.17 6.17 6.65
N CYS A 64 3.49 5.20 6.05
CA CYS A 64 3.53 4.93 4.61
C CYS A 64 2.98 6.08 3.78
N ILE A 65 1.98 6.80 4.28
CA ILE A 65 1.37 7.95 3.62
C ILE A 65 2.16 9.23 3.91
N ASN A 66 2.59 9.42 5.16
CA ASN A 66 3.23 10.66 5.59
C ASN A 66 4.71 10.76 5.17
N ASN A 67 5.37 9.65 4.88
CA ASN A 67 6.76 9.63 4.46
C ASN A 67 6.93 8.85 3.14
N PRO A 68 6.67 9.46 1.98
CA PRO A 68 6.79 8.80 0.69
C PRO A 68 8.24 8.38 0.34
N ASN A 69 9.25 8.95 0.99
CA ASN A 69 10.64 8.54 0.79
C ASN A 69 10.90 7.11 1.29
N LYS A 70 10.02 6.57 2.16
CA LYS A 70 10.03 5.14 2.52
C LYS A 70 10.01 4.25 1.28
N CYS A 71 9.37 4.69 0.19
CA CYS A 71 9.28 3.92 -1.05
C CYS A 71 10.61 3.80 -1.80
N LEU A 72 11.64 4.58 -1.45
CA LEU A 72 12.97 4.46 -2.04
C LEU A 72 13.76 3.30 -1.42
N ASP A 73 13.49 3.00 -0.14
CA ASP A 73 14.04 1.85 0.56
C ASP A 73 13.31 0.56 0.14
N ARG A 74 14.04 -0.55 0.02
CA ARG A 74 13.47 -1.82 -0.48
C ARG A 74 12.60 -2.51 0.58
N ASP A 75 13.03 -2.51 1.83
CA ASP A 75 12.35 -3.24 2.90
C ASP A 75 11.10 -2.48 3.33
N GLN A 76 11.17 -1.15 3.37
CA GLN A 76 10.01 -0.31 3.67
C GLN A 76 8.95 -0.34 2.56
N ARG A 77 9.31 -0.66 1.32
CA ARG A 77 8.34 -0.92 0.24
C ARG A 77 7.44 -2.13 0.49
N LEU A 78 7.91 -3.10 1.29
CA LEU A 78 7.12 -4.27 1.67
C LEU A 78 6.13 -3.96 2.80
N GLU A 79 6.46 -3.01 3.66
CA GLU A 79 5.57 -2.47 4.71
C GLU A 79 4.49 -1.55 4.10
N CYS A 80 4.87 -0.78 3.08
CA CYS A 80 4.07 0.28 2.46
C CYS A 80 3.62 -0.07 1.03
N GLN A 81 3.13 -1.29 0.82
CA GLN A 81 2.85 -1.82 -0.51
C GLN A 81 1.89 -0.92 -1.29
N ARG A 82 0.83 -0.43 -0.65
CA ARG A 82 -0.17 0.42 -1.30
C ARG A 82 0.35 1.82 -1.50
N ALA A 83 0.87 2.47 -0.48
CA ALA A 83 1.40 3.83 -0.62
C ALA A 83 2.53 3.91 -1.65
N CYS A 84 3.31 2.83 -1.82
CA CYS A 84 4.38 2.74 -2.81
C CYS A 84 3.96 2.19 -4.18
N GLY A 85 2.67 1.86 -4.38
CA GLY A 85 2.15 1.44 -5.68
C GLY A 85 2.56 0.02 -6.10
N ASN A 86 2.82 -0.87 -5.15
CA ASN A 86 3.19 -2.27 -5.34
C ASN A 86 2.00 -3.24 -5.22
N CYS A 87 0.76 -2.74 -5.15
CA CYS A 87 -0.41 -3.61 -5.15
C CYS A 87 -0.69 -4.17 -6.54
N ASP A 88 -0.73 -5.49 -6.67
CA ASP A 88 -1.16 -6.18 -7.89
C ASP A 88 -2.65 -5.94 -8.17
N ARG A 89 -3.46 -5.83 -7.11
CA ARG A 89 -4.89 -5.50 -7.18
C ARG A 89 -5.10 -4.04 -6.84
N CYS A 90 -5.79 -3.35 -7.74
CA CYS A 90 -6.23 -1.99 -7.52
C CYS A 90 -7.70 -2.04 -7.07
N GLU A 91 -7.90 -1.84 -5.77
CA GLU A 91 -9.21 -1.98 -5.12
C GLU A 91 -9.43 -0.86 -4.11
N ASP A 92 -10.67 -0.61 -3.75
CA ASP A 92 -11.01 0.32 -2.69
C ASP A 92 -10.72 -0.30 -1.32
N LEU A 93 -10.16 0.49 -0.42
CA LEU A 93 -10.00 0.10 0.99
C LEU A 93 -11.31 0.31 1.74
N LEU A 94 -11.91 1.48 1.57
CA LEU A 94 -13.15 1.82 2.25
C LEU A 94 -14.30 1.04 1.65
N GLU A 95 -15.35 0.84 2.45
CA GLU A 95 -16.58 0.25 1.95
C GLU A 95 -17.12 1.02 0.73
N HIS A 96 -17.70 0.27 -0.21
CA HIS A 96 -18.20 0.78 -1.48
C HIS A 96 -19.16 1.98 -1.32
N ILE A 97 -20.00 1.99 -0.28
CA ILE A 97 -20.92 3.10 0.01
C ILE A 97 -20.14 4.40 0.30
N MET A 98 -19.06 4.30 1.09
CA MET A 98 -18.21 5.45 1.42
C MET A 98 -17.48 5.97 0.18
N CYS A 99 -16.88 5.09 -0.61
CA CYS A 99 -16.17 5.50 -1.82
C CYS A 99 -17.11 6.17 -2.84
N ASN A 100 -18.34 5.68 -3.00
CA ASN A 100 -19.33 6.31 -3.86
C ASN A 100 -19.70 7.73 -3.44
N GLN A 101 -19.72 8.02 -2.14
CA GLN A 101 -19.92 9.39 -1.64
C GLN A 101 -18.72 10.30 -1.97
N LEU A 102 -17.52 9.73 -2.08
CA LEU A 102 -16.27 10.45 -2.37
C LEU A 102 -15.93 10.52 -3.86
N LYS A 103 -16.72 9.93 -4.77
CA LYS A 103 -16.40 9.79 -6.20
C LYS A 103 -16.06 11.10 -6.93
N ASN A 104 -16.61 12.23 -6.47
CA ASN A 104 -16.37 13.55 -7.06
C ASN A 104 -15.10 14.24 -6.50
N LEU A 105 -14.41 13.61 -5.54
CA LEU A 105 -13.23 14.13 -4.85
C LEU A 105 -11.94 13.41 -5.26
N CYS A 106 -11.91 12.75 -6.42
CA CYS A 106 -10.76 11.97 -6.91
C CYS A 106 -9.48 12.79 -7.23
N ASN A 107 -9.54 14.12 -7.09
CA ASN A 107 -8.35 14.97 -7.09
C ASN A 107 -7.65 15.03 -5.72
N ASN A 108 -8.33 14.58 -4.65
CA ASN A 108 -7.77 14.48 -3.31
C ASN A 108 -6.92 13.20 -3.19
N GLY A 109 -5.69 13.34 -2.69
CA GLY A 109 -4.76 12.21 -2.57
C GLY A 109 -5.21 11.11 -1.61
N ASN A 110 -5.95 11.44 -0.54
CA ASN A 110 -6.52 10.44 0.36
C ASN A 110 -7.63 9.65 -0.34
N VAL A 111 -8.51 10.32 -1.09
CA VAL A 111 -9.55 9.63 -1.87
C VAL A 111 -8.92 8.72 -2.92
N ARG A 112 -7.83 9.15 -3.57
CA ARG A 112 -7.07 8.30 -4.51
C ARG A 112 -6.41 7.11 -3.84
N TYR A 113 -5.97 7.25 -2.60
CA TYR A 113 -5.38 6.17 -1.80
C TYR A 113 -6.42 5.14 -1.37
N PHE A 114 -7.54 5.64 -0.81
CA PHE A 114 -8.60 4.83 -0.22
C PHE A 114 -9.60 4.28 -1.22
N CYS A 115 -9.86 5.00 -2.31
CA CYS A 115 -10.89 4.67 -3.30
C CYS A 115 -10.36 4.68 -4.75
N PRO A 116 -9.21 4.06 -5.06
CA PRO A 116 -8.63 4.13 -6.41
C PRO A 116 -9.50 3.48 -7.50
N ALA A 117 -10.29 2.45 -7.17
CA ALA A 117 -11.18 1.79 -8.11
C ALA A 117 -12.39 2.67 -8.42
N THR A 118 -13.04 3.21 -7.41
CA THR A 118 -14.11 4.21 -7.61
C THR A 118 -13.63 5.42 -8.42
N CYS A 119 -12.37 5.84 -8.23
CA CYS A 119 -11.76 6.92 -9.00
C CYS A 119 -11.30 6.53 -10.41
N ARG A 120 -11.57 5.31 -10.86
CA ARG A 120 -11.12 4.74 -12.15
C ARG A 120 -9.62 4.89 -12.37
N LEU A 121 -8.84 4.87 -11.29
CA LEU A 121 -7.39 4.83 -11.39
C LEU A 121 -6.97 3.45 -11.88
N CYS A 122 -7.69 2.41 -11.46
CA CYS A 122 -7.43 1.01 -11.77
C CYS A 122 -7.51 0.67 -13.28
N GLU A 123 -8.35 1.37 -14.04
CA GLU A 123 -8.57 1.16 -15.47
C GLU A 123 -7.49 1.80 -16.36
N LYS A 124 -6.67 2.70 -15.81
CA LYS A 124 -5.66 3.43 -16.58
C LYS A 124 -4.42 2.58 -16.75
N SER A 125 -4.15 2.17 -17.99
CA SER A 125 -2.90 1.51 -18.38
C SER A 125 -1.68 2.40 -18.12
N CYS A 126 -1.83 3.71 -18.31
CA CYS A 126 -0.82 4.72 -18.02
C CYS A 126 -1.21 5.56 -16.79
N ARG A 127 -0.54 5.31 -15.66
CA ARG A 127 -0.74 6.10 -14.45
C ARG A 127 0.51 6.14 -13.57
N ASP A 128 0.50 7.09 -12.64
CA ASP A 128 1.34 6.97 -11.45
C ASP A 128 0.56 6.16 -10.42
N ASN A 129 1.21 5.14 -9.85
CA ASN A 129 0.62 4.25 -8.86
C ASN A 129 0.74 4.80 -7.43
N LEU A 130 1.53 5.86 -7.22
CA LEU A 130 1.56 6.56 -5.94
C LEU A 130 0.28 7.39 -5.74
N PRO A 131 -0.30 7.42 -4.53
CA PRO A 131 -1.56 8.10 -4.26
C PRO A 131 -1.51 9.63 -4.49
N TYR A 132 -0.36 10.25 -4.19
CA TYR A 132 -0.17 11.70 -4.30
C TYR A 132 0.74 12.05 -5.49
N ASN A 133 0.16 12.63 -6.55
CA ASN A 133 0.88 13.00 -7.77
C ASN A 133 2.15 13.85 -7.51
N ARG A 134 2.11 14.73 -6.50
CA ARG A 134 3.25 15.58 -6.11
C ARG A 134 4.52 14.78 -5.79
N VAL A 135 4.37 13.55 -5.27
CA VAL A 135 5.49 12.69 -4.92
C VAL A 135 6.27 12.29 -6.17
N CYS A 136 5.57 11.77 -7.19
CA CYS A 136 6.21 11.43 -8.46
C CYS A 136 6.87 12.66 -9.11
N HIS A 137 6.23 13.82 -9.07
CA HIS A 137 6.83 15.05 -9.58
C HIS A 137 8.11 15.45 -8.84
N ASN A 138 8.13 15.32 -7.51
CA ASN A 138 9.33 15.58 -6.72
C ASN A 138 10.45 14.59 -7.05
N PHE A 139 10.14 13.29 -7.12
CA PHE A 139 11.12 12.27 -7.53
C PHE A 139 11.67 12.50 -8.94
N LYS A 140 10.82 12.92 -9.89
CA LYS A 140 11.28 13.32 -11.23
C LYS A 140 12.24 14.50 -11.17
N LYS A 141 11.93 15.55 -10.39
CA LYS A 141 12.81 16.71 -10.19
C LYS A 141 14.15 16.31 -9.56
N SER A 142 14.17 15.29 -8.71
CA SER A 142 15.39 14.70 -8.13
C SER A 142 16.18 13.81 -9.11
N GLY A 143 15.77 13.71 -10.39
CA GLY A 143 16.46 12.91 -11.40
C GLY A 143 16.17 11.41 -11.32
N PHE A 144 15.17 10.96 -10.56
CA PHE A 144 14.95 9.52 -10.36
C PHE A 144 14.39 8.82 -11.61
N CYS A 145 13.84 9.58 -12.57
CA CYS A 145 13.45 9.05 -13.88
C CYS A 145 14.65 8.76 -14.79
N ASP A 146 15.85 9.26 -14.48
CA ASP A 146 17.03 9.01 -15.32
C ASP A 146 17.41 7.54 -15.33
N ARG A 147 17.80 7.01 -16.50
CA ARG A 147 18.16 5.60 -16.67
C ARG A 147 19.34 5.16 -15.80
N LYS A 148 20.21 6.10 -15.40
CA LYS A 148 21.37 5.87 -14.54
C LYS A 148 21.03 5.93 -13.05
N SER A 149 19.84 6.43 -12.68
CA SER A 149 19.43 6.48 -11.28
C SER A 149 19.19 5.07 -10.73
N ILE A 150 19.66 4.81 -9.51
CA ILE A 150 19.37 3.57 -8.79
C ILE A 150 17.86 3.37 -8.55
N TYR A 151 17.09 4.47 -8.57
CA TYR A 151 15.64 4.46 -8.38
C TYR A 151 14.87 4.31 -9.69
N ASN A 152 15.53 4.27 -10.86
CA ASN A 152 14.88 4.19 -12.17
C ASN A 152 13.90 3.02 -12.27
N ARG A 153 14.27 1.85 -11.73
CA ARG A 153 13.42 0.65 -11.74
C ARG A 153 12.14 0.88 -10.95
N PHE A 154 12.23 1.50 -9.77
CA PHE A 154 11.07 1.86 -8.97
C PHE A 154 10.21 2.91 -9.68
N MET A 155 10.82 3.94 -10.26
CA MET A 155 10.10 4.97 -11.00
C MET A 155 9.33 4.41 -12.21
N LYS A 156 9.89 3.39 -12.88
CA LYS A 156 9.23 2.66 -13.97
C LYS A 156 7.98 1.89 -13.55
N SER A 157 7.81 1.52 -12.28
CA SER A 157 6.57 0.90 -11.82
C SER A 157 5.65 1.94 -11.18
N ALA A 158 6.18 2.79 -10.31
CA ALA A 158 5.41 3.68 -9.46
C ALA A 158 4.98 5.01 -10.11
N CYS A 159 5.77 5.53 -11.05
CA CYS A 159 5.62 6.89 -11.58
C CYS A 159 5.72 6.93 -13.11
N GLN A 160 5.14 5.93 -13.79
CA GLN A 160 5.24 5.75 -15.24
C GLN A 160 4.79 6.97 -16.03
N LYS A 161 3.64 7.54 -15.65
CA LYS A 161 3.08 8.70 -16.33
C LYS A 161 3.99 9.91 -16.15
N THR A 162 4.39 10.19 -14.91
CA THR A 162 5.25 11.35 -14.63
C THR A 162 6.61 11.24 -15.32
N CYS A 163 7.20 10.04 -15.40
CA CYS A 163 8.45 9.80 -16.10
C CYS A 163 8.31 9.70 -17.63
N ASN A 164 7.11 9.93 -18.19
CA ASN A 164 6.83 9.81 -19.63
C ASN A 164 7.19 8.42 -20.20
N LEU A 165 6.87 7.36 -19.46
CA LEU A 165 7.21 5.97 -19.80
C LEU A 165 6.03 5.18 -20.36
N CYS A 166 4.86 5.81 -20.44
CA CYS A 166 3.69 5.22 -21.08
C CYS A 166 3.91 5.11 -22.59
N LYS A 167 3.46 4.01 -23.18
CA LYS A 167 3.50 3.74 -24.61
C LYS A 167 2.14 3.93 -25.23
#